data_AF-A0A7W0Z267-F1
#
_entry.id   AF-A0A7W0Z267-F1
#
_cell.length_a   1.000
_cell.length_b   1.000
_cell.length_c   1.000
_cell.angle_alpha   90.00
_cell.angle_beta   90.00
_cell.angle_gamma   90.00
#
_symmetry.space_group_name_H-M   'P 1'
#
loop_
_entity.id
_entity.type
_entity.pdbx_description
1 polymer ?
#
loop_
_entity_poly.entity_id
_entity_poly.type
_entity_poly.pdbx_seq_one_letter_code
_entity_poly.pdbx_strand_id
1 'polypeptide(L)'
;MSLVSGIAEQQGGPLVAKLTASARRRFARVGTGTSVCLRYRLPRAADRLPGAPKLSREAKVRLRYLGYARTHSVAATCDRFGIARSTFYRWKRRYDPRNLATLEDRPSRPRLGRRPTWTAAQAEAVRQAREAHPRWGKDKLAVVLRAQGIRLSVSMVGRILAELK
;
A
#
# COMPACT_ATOMS: atom_id res chain seq x y z
N MET A 1 -35.70 43.45 23.35
CA MET A 1 -34.45 42.84 23.83
C MET A 1 -33.79 42.07 22.69
N SER A 2 -33.07 42.76 21.82
CA SER A 2 -32.32 42.14 20.72
C SER A 2 -30.86 42.52 20.86
N LEU A 3 -30.05 41.60 21.40
CA LEU A 3 -28.59 41.65 21.44
C LEU A 3 -28.08 41.57 20.00
N VAL A 4 -27.52 42.66 19.48
CA VAL A 4 -26.09 43.00 19.47
C VAL A 4 -25.26 42.03 18.62
N SER A 5 -24.89 42.58 17.47
CA SER A 5 -23.78 42.20 16.59
C SER A 5 -22.47 41.96 17.34
N GLY A 6 -21.67 41.04 16.82
CA GLY A 6 -20.21 41.10 16.95
C GLY A 6 -19.58 39.83 17.46
N ILE A 7 -19.01 39.04 16.54
CA ILE A 7 -17.67 38.47 16.75
C ILE A 7 -16.94 38.56 15.41
N ALA A 8 -15.98 39.49 15.39
CA ALA A 8 -14.97 39.66 14.37
C ALA A 8 -13.88 38.58 14.50
N GLU A 9 -13.13 38.43 13.41
CA GLU A 9 -11.74 37.92 13.35
C GLU A 9 -11.47 36.49 13.82
N GLN A 10 -11.08 35.62 12.86
CA GLN A 10 -9.85 34.83 12.97
C GLN A 10 -9.26 34.54 11.57
N GLN A 11 -8.24 35.34 11.25
CA GLN A 11 -6.97 34.99 10.59
C GLN A 11 -6.98 34.34 9.20
N GLY A 12 -6.75 35.20 8.19
CA GLY A 12 -6.27 34.80 6.88
C GLY A 12 -4.84 34.25 6.95
N GLY A 13 -4.70 32.94 6.72
CA GLY A 13 -3.41 32.25 6.59
C GLY A 13 -2.77 32.38 5.20
N PRO A 14 -1.43 32.26 5.09
CA PRO A 14 -0.63 32.89 4.04
C PRO A 14 -0.39 31.94 2.86
N LEU A 15 -1.37 31.81 1.95
CA LEU A 15 -1.15 31.11 0.67
C LEU A 15 -1.73 31.85 -0.55
N VAL A 16 -1.98 33.16 -0.42
CA VAL A 16 -2.48 34.00 -1.54
C VAL A 16 -1.40 34.94 -2.09
N ALA A 17 -0.26 35.09 -1.38
CA ALA A 17 0.78 36.06 -1.72
C ALA A 17 1.58 35.73 -2.99
N LYS A 18 1.55 34.49 -3.50
CA LYS A 18 2.34 34.04 -4.67
C LYS A 18 1.52 33.86 -5.96
N LEU A 19 0.34 34.49 -6.08
CA LEU A 19 -0.46 34.45 -7.30
C LEU A 19 -0.24 35.71 -8.14
N THR A 20 0.20 35.53 -9.40
CA THR A 20 0.38 36.59 -10.39
C THR A 20 -0.94 37.33 -10.67
N ALA A 21 -0.87 38.61 -11.09
CA ALA A 21 -2.07 39.43 -11.33
C ALA A 21 -3.06 38.77 -12.31
N SER A 22 -2.56 38.05 -13.30
CA SER A 22 -3.34 37.29 -14.28
C SER A 22 -4.02 36.04 -13.67
N ALA A 23 -3.43 35.45 -12.63
CA ALA A 23 -4.04 34.36 -11.87
C ALA A 23 -5.17 34.89 -10.97
N ARG A 24 -4.97 36.03 -10.31
CA ARG A 24 -6.00 36.67 -9.48
C ARG A 24 -7.23 37.08 -10.28
N ARG A 25 -7.07 37.67 -11.48
CA ARG A 25 -8.19 38.05 -12.36
C ARG A 25 -8.98 36.85 -12.87
N ARG A 26 -8.31 35.71 -13.16
CA ARG A 26 -8.98 34.47 -13.56
C ARG A 26 -9.77 33.85 -12.41
N PHE A 27 -9.23 33.89 -11.20
CA PHE A 27 -9.95 33.43 -10.01
C PHE A 27 -11.15 34.33 -9.66
N ALA A 28 -11.08 35.64 -9.88
CA ALA A 28 -12.17 36.57 -9.61
C ALA A 28 -13.42 36.33 -10.48
N ARG A 29 -13.28 35.79 -11.71
CA ARG A 29 -14.43 35.43 -12.57
C ARG A 29 -15.18 34.16 -12.14
N VAL A 30 -14.59 33.33 -11.28
CA VAL A 30 -15.13 32.01 -10.91
C VAL A 30 -15.84 32.05 -9.54
N GLY A 31 -15.81 33.19 -8.84
CA GLY A 31 -16.41 33.36 -7.52
C GLY A 31 -15.62 32.64 -6.43
N THR A 32 -15.21 33.40 -5.42
CA THR A 32 -14.45 32.95 -4.23
C THR A 32 -15.23 32.01 -3.29
N GLY A 33 -16.50 31.72 -3.59
CA GLY A 33 -17.38 30.89 -2.75
C GLY A 33 -17.58 29.47 -3.25
N THR A 34 -17.13 29.12 -4.45
CA THR A 34 -17.26 27.73 -4.90
C THR A 34 -16.12 26.93 -4.27
N SER A 35 -16.38 26.33 -3.11
CA SER A 35 -15.78 25.02 -2.81
C SER A 35 -15.99 24.20 -4.06
N VAL A 36 -14.94 24.05 -4.87
CA VAL A 36 -14.96 23.13 -5.98
C VAL A 36 -14.98 21.78 -5.31
N CYS A 37 -16.18 21.32 -4.95
CA CYS A 37 -16.48 19.92 -4.81
C CYS A 37 -16.28 19.34 -6.20
N LEU A 38 -15.01 19.16 -6.58
CA LEU A 38 -14.55 18.35 -7.68
C LEU A 38 -15.04 16.95 -7.32
N ARG A 39 -16.30 16.67 -7.67
CA ARG A 39 -16.91 15.36 -7.61
C ARG A 39 -16.29 14.57 -8.75
N TYR A 40 -15.03 14.20 -8.53
CA TYR A 40 -14.00 13.56 -9.35
C TYR A 40 -14.44 12.91 -10.67
N ARG A 41 -14.92 13.70 -11.64
CA ARG A 41 -14.59 13.47 -13.05
C ARG A 41 -13.40 14.35 -13.35
N LEU A 42 -12.20 13.89 -13.01
CA LEU A 42 -10.97 14.56 -13.45
C LEU A 42 -10.94 14.47 -14.99
N PRO A 43 -11.01 15.59 -15.73
CA PRO A 43 -10.78 15.55 -17.17
C PRO A 43 -9.38 14.99 -17.42
N ARG A 44 -9.15 14.31 -18.56
CA ARG A 44 -7.82 13.73 -18.89
C ARG A 44 -6.68 14.76 -18.78
N ALA A 45 -6.99 16.05 -18.94
CA ALA A 45 -6.06 17.16 -18.76
C ALA A 45 -5.57 17.36 -17.31
N ALA A 46 -6.32 16.89 -16.30
CA ALA A 46 -5.95 17.03 -14.89
C ALA A 46 -4.74 16.17 -14.51
N ASP A 47 -4.44 15.10 -15.27
CA ASP A 47 -3.23 14.30 -15.12
C ASP A 47 -1.95 15.13 -15.42
N ARG A 48 -2.07 16.27 -16.11
CA ARG A 48 -0.95 17.16 -16.46
C ARG A 48 -0.70 18.27 -15.45
N LEU A 49 -1.52 18.39 -14.40
CA LEU A 49 -1.36 19.42 -13.38
C LEU A 49 -0.18 19.07 -12.45
N PRO A 50 0.72 20.02 -12.16
CA PRO A 50 1.74 19.81 -11.14
C PRO A 50 1.03 19.59 -9.78
N GLY A 51 1.14 18.38 -9.23
CA GLY A 51 0.43 17.95 -8.01
C GLY A 51 -0.66 16.89 -8.23
N ALA A 52 -0.91 16.45 -9.46
CA ALA A 52 -1.78 15.30 -9.70
C ALA A 52 -1.18 14.03 -9.07
N PRO A 53 -1.95 13.24 -8.30
CA PRO A 53 -1.44 12.00 -7.74
C PRO A 53 -1.04 11.04 -8.88
N LYS A 54 0.22 10.60 -8.86
CA LYS A 54 0.74 9.61 -9.82
C LYS A 54 0.14 8.24 -9.50
N LEU A 55 -1.02 7.96 -10.08
CA LEU A 55 -1.71 6.68 -9.95
C LEU A 55 -1.30 5.70 -11.05
N SER A 56 -1.24 4.41 -10.71
CA SER A 56 -1.10 3.33 -11.69
C SER A 56 -2.27 3.31 -12.68
N ARG A 57 -2.05 2.67 -13.83
CA ARG A 57 -3.10 2.50 -14.85
C ARG A 57 -4.31 1.77 -14.27
N GLU A 58 -4.05 0.77 -13.44
CA GLU A 58 -5.02 -0.05 -12.74
C GLU A 58 -5.81 0.78 -11.74
N ALA A 59 -5.15 1.60 -10.91
CA ALA A 59 -5.80 2.52 -9.98
C ALA A 59 -6.70 3.53 -10.71
N LYS A 60 -6.27 4.05 -11.87
CA LYS A 60 -7.12 4.91 -12.71
C LYS A 60 -8.36 4.18 -13.23
N VAL A 61 -8.23 2.92 -13.67
CA VAL A 61 -9.38 2.10 -14.07
C VAL A 61 -10.35 1.93 -12.90
N ARG A 62 -9.82 1.67 -11.70
CA ARG A 62 -10.60 1.51 -10.47
C ARG A 62 -11.38 2.78 -10.12
N LEU A 63 -10.73 3.92 -10.22
CA LEU A 63 -11.36 5.21 -10.01
C LEU A 63 -12.50 5.47 -11.03
N ARG A 64 -12.32 5.08 -12.30
CA ARG A 64 -13.34 5.27 -13.35
C ARG A 64 -14.63 4.51 -13.06
N TYR A 65 -14.56 3.22 -12.71
CA TYR A 65 -15.79 2.47 -12.44
C TYR A 65 -16.42 2.87 -11.11
N LEU A 66 -15.63 3.26 -10.10
CA LEU A 66 -16.17 3.82 -8.85
C LEU A 66 -16.90 5.14 -9.11
N GLY A 67 -16.36 5.98 -10.01
CA GLY A 67 -17.03 7.19 -10.47
C GLY A 67 -18.32 6.91 -11.25
N TYR A 68 -18.33 5.86 -12.09
CA TYR A 68 -19.50 5.46 -12.89
C TYR A 68 -20.66 4.94 -12.03
N ALA A 69 -20.34 4.17 -10.98
CA ALA A 69 -21.31 3.64 -10.02
C ALA A 69 -22.00 4.72 -9.16
N ARG A 70 -21.61 5.99 -9.27
CA ARG A 70 -22.29 7.10 -8.60
C ARG A 70 -23.56 7.54 -9.31
N THR A 71 -23.66 7.28 -10.61
CA THR A 71 -24.83 7.65 -11.43
C THR A 71 -25.52 6.44 -12.04
N HIS A 72 -24.96 5.24 -11.87
CA HIS A 72 -25.51 3.99 -12.41
C HIS A 72 -25.53 2.92 -11.32
N SER A 73 -26.35 1.89 -11.51
CA SER A 73 -26.37 0.74 -10.61
C SER A 73 -25.03 -0.02 -10.61
N VAL A 74 -24.77 -0.75 -9.53
CA VAL A 74 -23.58 -1.59 -9.42
C VAL A 74 -23.56 -2.69 -10.50
N ALA A 75 -24.73 -3.24 -10.85
CA ALA A 75 -24.85 -4.22 -11.94
C ALA A 75 -24.40 -3.62 -13.28
N ALA A 76 -24.99 -2.49 -13.69
CA ALA A 76 -24.62 -1.81 -14.93
C ALA A 76 -23.14 -1.40 -14.96
N THR A 77 -22.57 -1.05 -13.80
CA THR A 77 -21.14 -0.78 -13.67
C THR A 77 -20.30 -2.04 -13.88
N CYS A 78 -20.68 -3.16 -13.28
CA CYS A 78 -19.97 -4.42 -13.42
C CYS A 78 -19.99 -4.92 -14.86
N ASP A 79 -21.14 -4.83 -15.51
CA ASP A 79 -21.33 -5.25 -16.90
C ASP A 79 -20.51 -4.37 -17.85
N ARG A 80 -20.56 -3.04 -17.67
CA ARG A 80 -19.82 -2.09 -18.51
C ARG A 80 -18.31 -2.21 -18.43
N PHE A 81 -17.78 -2.53 -17.24
CA PHE A 81 -16.34 -2.62 -17.00
C PHE A 81 -15.80 -4.05 -17.01
N GLY A 82 -16.66 -5.06 -17.21
CA GLY A 82 -16.26 -6.47 -17.20
C GLY A 82 -15.69 -6.94 -15.86
N ILE A 83 -16.23 -6.44 -14.74
CA ILE A 83 -15.73 -6.78 -13.39
C ILE A 83 -16.75 -7.59 -12.60
N ALA A 84 -16.28 -8.54 -11.81
CA ALA A 84 -17.14 -9.21 -10.84
C ALA A 84 -17.59 -8.23 -9.74
N ARG A 85 -18.83 -8.40 -9.26
CA ARG A 85 -19.38 -7.59 -8.13
C ARG A 85 -18.49 -7.66 -6.89
N SER A 86 -17.89 -8.81 -6.61
CA SER A 86 -16.94 -9.00 -5.49
C SER A 86 -15.72 -8.08 -5.60
N THR A 87 -15.17 -7.90 -6.80
CA THR A 87 -14.06 -6.97 -7.08
C THR A 87 -14.51 -5.53 -6.88
N PHE A 88 -15.70 -5.17 -7.35
CA PHE A 88 -16.26 -3.83 -7.13
C PHE A 88 -16.36 -3.51 -5.64
N TYR A 89 -17.00 -4.37 -4.84
CA TYR A 89 -17.17 -4.13 -3.40
C TYR A 89 -15.84 -4.14 -2.65
N ARG A 90 -14.88 -4.99 -3.05
CA ARG A 90 -13.52 -4.99 -2.48
C ARG A 90 -12.85 -3.62 -2.63
N TRP A 91 -12.93 -3.02 -3.80
CA TRP A 91 -12.33 -1.71 -4.07
C TRP A 91 -13.15 -0.55 -3.51
N LYS A 92 -14.49 -0.65 -3.51
CA LYS A 92 -15.37 0.32 -2.86
C LYS A 92 -15.06 0.45 -1.37
N ARG A 93 -14.80 -0.66 -0.67
CA ARG A 93 -14.39 -0.65 0.75
C ARG A 93 -13.03 0.00 1.00
N ARG A 94 -12.14 0.00 0.01
CA ARG A 94 -10.80 0.60 0.12
C ARG A 94 -10.77 2.07 -0.29
N TYR A 95 -11.72 2.50 -1.11
CA TYR A 95 -11.72 3.84 -1.70
C TYR A 95 -11.85 4.92 -0.63
N ASP A 96 -10.84 5.78 -0.55
CA ASP A 96 -10.87 7.02 0.20
C ASP A 96 -10.79 8.22 -0.76
N PRO A 97 -11.81 9.09 -0.83
CA PRO A 97 -11.79 10.30 -1.65
C PRO A 97 -10.63 11.25 -1.35
N ARG A 98 -10.12 11.26 -0.11
CA ARG A 98 -9.00 12.10 0.32
C ARG A 98 -7.64 11.49 -0.01
N ASN A 99 -7.60 10.18 -0.26
CA ASN A 99 -6.38 9.43 -0.55
C ASN A 99 -6.58 8.40 -1.67
N LEU A 100 -6.26 8.79 -2.91
CA LEU A 100 -6.39 7.93 -4.08
C LEU A 100 -5.37 6.78 -4.11
N ALA A 101 -4.29 6.84 -3.33
CA ALA A 101 -3.32 5.74 -3.23
C ALA A 101 -3.94 4.48 -2.62
N THR A 102 -5.09 4.58 -1.97
CA THR A 102 -5.85 3.42 -1.47
C THR A 102 -6.35 2.48 -2.57
N LEU A 103 -6.42 2.96 -3.82
CA LEU A 103 -6.78 2.18 -5.00
C LEU A 103 -5.58 1.47 -5.65
N GLU A 104 -4.36 1.71 -5.14
CA GLU A 104 -3.18 1.03 -5.63
C GLU A 104 -3.15 -0.44 -5.23
N ASP A 105 -2.42 -1.22 -6.02
CA ASP A 105 -2.15 -2.61 -5.67
C ASP A 105 -1.26 -2.69 -4.44
N ARG A 106 -1.62 -3.63 -3.57
CA ARG A 106 -0.82 -3.96 -2.39
C ARG A 106 0.12 -5.08 -2.76
N PRO A 107 1.32 -5.13 -2.17
CA PRO A 107 2.20 -6.27 -2.34
C PRO A 107 1.44 -7.55 -1.93
N SER A 108 1.42 -8.54 -2.83
CA SER A 108 0.78 -9.83 -2.58
C SER A 108 1.65 -10.74 -1.70
N ARG A 109 2.90 -10.36 -1.45
CA ARG A 109 3.84 -11.15 -0.64
C ARG A 109 3.43 -11.08 0.84
N PRO A 110 3.45 -12.20 1.58
CA PRO A 110 3.27 -12.17 3.03
C PRO A 110 4.29 -11.21 3.65
N ARG A 111 3.82 -10.38 4.58
CA ARG A 111 4.67 -9.39 5.28
C ARG A 111 5.76 -10.08 6.10
N LEU A 112 5.49 -11.27 6.61
CA LEU A 112 6.40 -12.08 7.40
C LEU A 112 6.62 -13.41 6.65
N GLY A 113 7.83 -13.60 6.14
CA GLY A 113 8.29 -14.91 5.69
C GLY A 113 8.57 -15.82 6.88
N ARG A 114 8.62 -17.13 6.63
CA ARG A 114 9.06 -18.10 7.63
C ARG A 114 10.49 -17.78 8.06
N ARG A 115 10.70 -17.59 9.35
CA ARG A 115 12.04 -17.47 9.93
C ARG A 115 12.54 -18.86 10.33
N PRO A 116 13.86 -19.13 10.23
CA PRO A 116 14.48 -20.26 10.88
C PRO A 116 14.07 -20.37 12.36
N THR A 117 13.85 -21.58 12.84
CA THR A 117 13.51 -21.86 14.25
C THR A 117 14.75 -22.26 15.06
N TRP A 118 15.86 -22.57 14.41
CA TRP A 118 17.09 -22.97 15.09
C TRP A 118 17.82 -21.76 15.68
N THR A 119 18.57 -22.01 16.75
CA THR A 119 19.42 -21.01 17.39
C THR A 119 20.76 -20.86 16.67
N ALA A 120 21.46 -19.75 16.90
CA ALA A 120 22.82 -19.55 16.39
C ALA A 120 23.78 -20.66 16.88
N ALA A 121 23.64 -21.09 18.14
CA ALA A 121 24.43 -22.19 18.70
C ALA A 121 24.19 -23.52 17.96
N GLN A 122 22.94 -23.80 17.56
CA GLN A 122 22.62 -25.00 16.78
C GLN A 122 23.20 -24.93 15.37
N ALA A 123 23.16 -23.75 14.73
CA ALA A 123 23.78 -23.55 13.43
C ALA A 123 25.30 -23.74 13.50
N GLU A 124 25.93 -23.22 14.55
CA GLU A 124 27.36 -23.33 14.77
C GLU A 124 27.79 -24.77 15.07
N ALA A 125 27.04 -25.51 15.90
CA ALA A 125 27.30 -26.93 16.12
C ALA A 125 27.22 -27.75 14.81
N VAL A 126 26.26 -27.45 13.94
CA VAL A 126 26.16 -28.09 12.61
C VAL A 126 27.33 -27.71 11.72
N ARG A 127 27.80 -26.45 11.76
CA ARG A 127 29.00 -25.99 11.04
C ARG A 127 30.24 -26.77 11.50
N GLN A 128 30.50 -26.82 12.80
CA GLN A 128 31.63 -27.54 13.38
C GLN A 128 31.60 -29.03 13.05
N ALA A 129 30.41 -29.66 13.12
CA ALA A 129 30.26 -31.06 12.73
C ALA A 129 30.54 -31.29 11.24
N ARG A 130 30.18 -30.34 10.36
CA ARG A 130 30.51 -30.38 8.93
C ARG A 130 32.01 -30.22 8.68
N GLU A 131 32.69 -29.35 9.42
CA GLU A 131 34.14 -29.12 9.30
C GLU A 131 34.94 -30.33 9.78
N ALA A 132 34.55 -30.92 10.92
CA ALA A 132 35.17 -32.15 11.44
C ALA A 132 34.95 -33.35 10.50
N HIS A 133 33.82 -33.38 9.77
CA HIS A 133 33.47 -34.48 8.87
C HIS A 133 32.97 -34.01 7.49
N PRO A 134 33.88 -33.56 6.61
CA PRO A 134 33.50 -32.92 5.33
C PRO A 134 32.65 -33.81 4.42
N ARG A 135 32.93 -35.12 4.38
CA ARG A 135 32.25 -36.09 3.51
C ARG A 135 30.90 -36.61 4.05
N TRP A 136 30.48 -36.23 5.27
CA TRP A 136 29.31 -36.82 5.91
C TRP A 136 28.00 -36.13 5.51
N GLY A 137 26.95 -36.93 5.27
CA GLY A 137 25.61 -36.42 4.99
C GLY A 137 24.88 -35.93 6.25
N LYS A 138 23.75 -35.24 6.06
CA LYS A 138 22.89 -34.73 7.14
C LYS A 138 22.49 -35.79 8.17
N ASP A 139 22.31 -37.04 7.74
CA ASP A 139 21.90 -38.15 8.60
C ASP A 139 22.99 -38.50 9.62
N LYS A 140 24.24 -38.63 9.17
CA LYS A 140 25.39 -38.90 10.05
C LYS A 140 25.67 -37.72 10.99
N LEU A 141 25.56 -36.49 10.50
CA LEU A 141 25.73 -35.29 11.32
C LEU A 141 24.66 -35.19 12.42
N ALA A 142 23.40 -35.57 12.12
CA ALA A 142 22.35 -35.59 13.14
C ALA A 142 22.63 -36.60 14.27
N VAL A 143 23.30 -37.72 13.98
CA VAL A 143 23.73 -38.70 15.00
C VAL A 143 24.82 -38.12 15.89
N VAL A 144 25.85 -37.48 15.32
CA VAL A 144 26.93 -36.83 16.10
C VAL A 144 26.38 -35.74 17.01
N LEU A 145 25.54 -34.86 16.45
CA LEU A 145 24.93 -33.76 17.21
C LEU A 145 24.08 -34.30 18.36
N ARG A 146 23.35 -35.41 18.12
CA ARG A 146 22.58 -36.08 19.17
C ARG A 146 23.47 -36.64 20.28
N ALA A 147 24.63 -37.21 19.94
CA ALA A 147 25.60 -37.69 20.93
C ALA A 147 26.19 -36.54 21.79
N GLN A 148 26.26 -35.34 21.23
CA GLN A 148 26.66 -34.11 21.94
C GLN A 148 25.51 -33.44 22.72
N GLY A 149 24.35 -34.10 22.82
CA GLY A 149 23.17 -33.58 23.52
C GLY A 149 22.29 -32.62 22.70
N ILE A 150 22.68 -32.31 21.46
CA ILE A 150 21.95 -31.39 20.57
C ILE A 150 20.97 -32.20 19.72
N ARG A 151 19.70 -32.21 20.14
CA ARG A 151 18.62 -32.94 19.44
C ARG A 151 18.05 -32.12 18.28
N LEU A 152 18.62 -32.28 17.10
CA LEU A 152 18.09 -31.72 15.84
C LEU A 152 17.49 -32.82 14.97
N SER A 153 16.41 -32.49 14.24
CA SER A 153 15.90 -33.39 13.20
C SER A 153 16.82 -33.35 11.98
N VAL A 154 16.91 -34.47 11.26
CA VAL A 154 17.68 -34.59 10.01
C VAL A 154 17.32 -33.47 9.02
N SER A 155 16.02 -33.16 8.90
CA SER A 155 15.52 -32.09 8.03
C SER A 155 15.96 -30.70 8.50
N MET A 156 16.08 -30.47 9.81
CA MET A 156 16.59 -29.21 10.36
C MET A 156 18.09 -29.05 10.07
N VAL A 157 18.88 -30.10 10.28
CA VAL A 157 20.30 -30.14 9.89
C VAL A 157 20.46 -29.86 8.39
N GLY A 158 19.64 -30.50 7.55
CA GLY A 158 19.66 -30.25 6.11
C GLY A 158 19.33 -28.80 5.72
N ARG A 159 18.37 -28.15 6.40
CA ARG A 159 18.06 -26.74 6.18
C ARG A 159 19.20 -25.82 6.61
N ILE A 160 19.81 -26.10 7.75
CA ILE A 160 20.97 -25.36 8.25
C ILE A 160 22.12 -25.47 7.23
N LEU A 161 22.44 -26.68 6.76
CA LEU A 161 23.48 -26.89 5.76
C LEU A 161 23.21 -26.17 4.43
N ALA A 162 21.94 -26.02 4.03
CA ALA A 162 21.58 -25.29 2.82
C ALA A 162 21.75 -23.76 2.98
N GLU A 163 21.65 -23.24 4.21
CA GLU A 163 21.89 -21.83 4.52
C GLU A 163 23.37 -21.50 4.72
N LEU A 164 24.19 -22.50 5.06
CA LEU A 164 25.65 -22.36 5.25
C LEU A 164 26.45 -22.38 3.94
N LYS A 165 25.82 -22.66 2.79
CA LYS A 165 26.45 -22.71 1.47
C LYS A 165 26.43 -21.33 0.81
#